data_AF-F5NX21-F1
#
_entry.id   AF-F5NX21-F1
#
_cell.length_a   1.000
_cell.length_b   1.000
_cell.length_c   1.000
_cell.angle_alpha   90.00
_cell.angle_beta   90.00
_cell.angle_gamma   90.00
#
_symmetry.space_group_name_H-M   'P 1'
#
loop_
_entity.id
_entity.type
_entity.pdbx_description
1 polymer ?
#
loop_
_entity_poly.entity_id
_entity_poly.type
_entity_poly.pdbx_seq_one_letter_code
_entity_poly.pdbx_strand_id
1 'polypeptide(L)'
;MAVKISGVLKDGAGKPVVNCAIELRARRTSPTVVAHVVATCVTDNNGAYVIEAEPGYYEVALHCNGWQPTRVGDIDVAPTDAPGTLNAFLNAPKDGDLRPEVMKRFEEMVAQAQRSAGAAAGNAQQTAQDVAAAATARDDAQRFAENARQDAVATAEDRKATAEDVKSTGKNAVLSGQRAQAAAGYARAAEQAKNDIDAALTGTLKTANHLSEIAAAGEKAQQKSRDNLGLKSAATMEAQSDIYDRTKGRLAIPGAFGFGCAFLPEDVIRFDTKSDFLAWVRNALPGEYSVAGPYGIIIPDTRFEGVLSIRWTDARPETTEPRYRAKSLTFYGINGPIYHTRYCYWPISRLTGWVKINITTEDIIYRIVASSVRNRWGDPDIGGLIIAAYQGEADGDKVIRLVRGQSYRGSRLGPVGISVPSTPTGTYIASPQFFITGCSEHSLPGSYCALSGVPDAHVSGAMPGLFIRTS
;
A
#
# COMPACT_ATOMS: atom_id res chain seq x y z
N MET A 1 3.14 -33.09 -105.76
CA MET A 1 2.00 -33.34 -106.67
C MET A 1 1.10 -32.13 -106.53
N ALA A 2 0.63 -31.58 -107.64
CA ALA A 2 -0.36 -30.51 -107.62
C ALA A 2 -1.62 -30.96 -106.88
N VAL A 3 -2.18 -30.05 -106.10
CA VAL A 3 -3.45 -30.21 -105.39
C VAL A 3 -4.53 -29.55 -106.23
N LYS A 4 -5.58 -30.32 -106.53
CA LYS A 4 -6.69 -29.84 -107.35
C LYS A 4 -7.61 -28.92 -106.55
N ILE A 5 -7.63 -27.65 -106.93
CA ILE A 5 -8.57 -26.65 -106.42
C ILE A 5 -9.65 -26.44 -107.48
N SER A 6 -10.88 -26.86 -107.18
CA SER A 6 -11.97 -26.81 -108.15
C SER A 6 -13.32 -26.53 -107.52
N GLY A 7 -14.22 -25.92 -108.29
CA GLY A 7 -15.56 -25.60 -107.83
C GLY A 7 -16.29 -24.66 -108.80
N VAL A 8 -17.43 -24.13 -108.36
CA VAL A 8 -18.19 -23.10 -109.09
C VAL A 8 -18.06 -21.79 -108.34
N LEU A 9 -17.54 -20.75 -109.01
CA LEU A 9 -17.48 -19.40 -108.48
C LEU A 9 -18.86 -18.76 -108.56
N LYS A 10 -19.39 -18.30 -107.42
CA LYS A 10 -20.73 -17.71 -107.30
C LYS A 10 -20.64 -16.31 -106.72
N ASP A 11 -21.57 -15.45 -107.11
CA ASP A 11 -21.76 -14.13 -106.49
C ASP A 11 -22.50 -14.25 -105.14
N GLY A 12 -22.69 -13.11 -104.47
CA GLY A 12 -23.42 -13.05 -103.19
C GLY A 12 -24.91 -13.43 -103.26
N ALA A 13 -25.47 -13.58 -104.47
CA ALA A 13 -26.83 -14.08 -104.72
C ALA A 13 -26.85 -15.56 -105.16
N GLY A 14 -25.68 -16.22 -105.22
CA GLY A 14 -25.54 -17.62 -105.61
C GLY A 14 -25.54 -17.87 -107.12
N LYS A 15 -25.53 -16.83 -107.96
CA LYS A 15 -25.48 -16.97 -109.43
C LYS A 15 -24.03 -17.24 -109.89
N PRO A 16 -23.82 -18.06 -110.93
CA PRO A 16 -22.48 -18.33 -111.45
C PRO A 16 -21.81 -17.08 -112.01
N VAL A 17 -20.55 -16.88 -111.66
CA VAL A 17 -19.72 -15.79 -112.21
C VAL A 17 -18.93 -16.35 -113.39
N VAL A 18 -19.37 -16.01 -114.60
CA VAL A 18 -18.76 -16.48 -115.86
C VAL A 18 -17.64 -15.55 -116.33
N ASN A 19 -16.67 -16.09 -117.07
CA ASN A 19 -15.54 -15.34 -117.63
C ASN A 19 -14.75 -14.51 -116.60
N CYS A 20 -14.59 -15.04 -115.39
CA CYS A 20 -13.75 -14.44 -114.36
C CYS A 20 -12.41 -15.17 -114.28
N ALA A 21 -11.31 -14.42 -114.34
CA ALA A 21 -9.97 -14.95 -114.17
C ALA A 21 -9.61 -15.03 -112.67
N ILE A 22 -9.32 -16.23 -112.20
CA ILE A 22 -8.80 -16.53 -110.87
C ILE A 22 -7.29 -16.64 -111.00
N GLU A 23 -6.58 -15.76 -110.31
CA GLU A 23 -5.12 -15.69 -110.31
C GLU A 23 -4.59 -16.18 -108.96
N LEU A 24 -3.68 -17.18 -109.02
CA LEU A 24 -2.87 -17.63 -107.89
C LEU A 24 -1.46 -17.10 -108.07
N ARG A 25 -1.10 -16.09 -107.29
CA ARG A 25 0.24 -15.50 -107.30
C ARG A 25 1.07 -16.03 -106.15
N ALA A 26 2.15 -16.74 -106.44
CA ALA A 26 3.05 -17.25 -105.41
C ALA A 26 3.62 -16.09 -104.59
N ARG A 27 3.52 -16.14 -103.27
CA ARG A 27 4.02 -15.09 -102.36
C ARG A 27 5.41 -15.40 -101.82
N ARG A 28 5.81 -16.66 -101.86
CA ARG A 28 7.13 -17.16 -101.45
C ARG A 28 7.58 -18.21 -102.45
N THR A 29 8.89 -18.34 -102.64
CA THR A 29 9.46 -19.43 -103.43
C THR A 29 9.28 -20.73 -102.66
N SER A 30 8.51 -21.66 -103.21
CA SER A 30 8.40 -23.05 -102.75
C SER A 30 9.41 -23.93 -103.50
N PRO A 31 9.58 -25.21 -103.11
CA PRO A 31 10.45 -26.13 -103.84
C PRO A 31 10.11 -26.31 -105.33
N THR A 32 8.87 -26.01 -105.75
CA THR A 32 8.39 -26.20 -107.14
C THR A 32 7.90 -24.93 -107.82
N VAL A 33 7.59 -23.84 -107.08
CA VAL A 33 7.08 -22.58 -107.65
C VAL A 33 7.86 -21.38 -107.10
N VAL A 34 8.37 -20.53 -107.98
CA VAL A 34 9.10 -19.30 -107.61
C VAL A 34 8.14 -18.18 -107.22
N ALA A 35 8.51 -17.35 -106.25
CA ALA A 35 7.73 -16.19 -105.83
C ALA A 35 7.35 -15.27 -107.02
N HIS A 36 6.18 -14.64 -106.91
CA HIS A 36 5.52 -13.74 -107.85
C HIS A 36 5.02 -14.33 -109.16
N VAL A 37 5.31 -15.61 -109.46
CA VAL A 37 4.74 -16.32 -110.60
C VAL A 37 3.23 -16.48 -110.40
N VAL A 38 2.46 -16.26 -111.47
CA VAL A 38 0.99 -16.28 -111.45
C VAL A 38 0.49 -17.44 -112.30
N ALA A 39 -0.40 -18.25 -111.73
CA ALA A 39 -1.25 -19.17 -112.48
C ALA A 39 -2.63 -18.54 -112.65
N THR A 40 -3.16 -18.52 -113.87
CA THR A 40 -4.47 -17.93 -114.18
C THR A 40 -5.40 -18.99 -114.74
N CYS A 41 -6.62 -19.07 -114.19
CA CYS A 41 -7.69 -19.93 -114.67
C CYS A 41 -8.96 -19.09 -114.87
N VAL A 42 -9.63 -19.24 -116.01
CA VAL A 42 -10.85 -18.49 -116.32
C VAL A 42 -12.07 -19.39 -116.12
N THR A 43 -13.11 -18.87 -115.48
CA THR A 43 -14.36 -19.60 -115.28
C THR A 43 -15.14 -19.79 -116.58
N ASP A 44 -15.77 -20.96 -116.75
CA ASP A 44 -16.58 -21.28 -117.92
C ASP A 44 -17.99 -20.64 -117.90
N ASN A 45 -18.84 -20.97 -118.88
CA ASN A 45 -20.22 -20.47 -118.98
C ASN A 45 -21.14 -20.88 -117.81
N ASN A 46 -20.69 -21.79 -116.95
CA ASN A 46 -21.38 -22.23 -115.72
C ASN A 46 -20.66 -21.75 -114.46
N GLY A 47 -19.66 -20.86 -114.58
CA GLY A 47 -18.85 -20.36 -113.47
C GLY A 47 -17.89 -21.39 -112.87
N ALA A 48 -17.70 -22.55 -113.50
CA ALA A 48 -16.82 -23.60 -113.00
C ALA A 48 -15.36 -23.25 -113.27
N TYR A 49 -14.48 -23.59 -112.31
CA TYR A 49 -13.03 -23.47 -112.42
C TYR A 49 -12.34 -24.73 -111.91
N VAL A 50 -11.18 -25.01 -112.48
CA VAL A 50 -10.27 -26.08 -112.05
C VAL A 50 -8.85 -25.57 -112.16
N ILE A 51 -8.13 -25.60 -111.05
CA ILE A 51 -6.72 -25.19 -110.94
C ILE A 51 -5.95 -26.33 -110.30
N GLU A 52 -4.95 -26.86 -111.01
CA GLU A 52 -3.98 -27.78 -110.43
C GLU A 52 -2.87 -26.92 -109.80
N ALA A 53 -2.96 -26.68 -108.48
CA ALA A 53 -2.06 -25.79 -107.77
C ALA A 53 -0.91 -26.60 -107.13
N GLU A 54 0.34 -26.30 -107.47
CA GLU A 54 1.49 -26.89 -106.79
C GLU A 54 1.58 -26.44 -105.32
N PRO A 55 2.13 -27.24 -104.40
CA PRO A 55 2.23 -26.85 -102.99
C PRO A 55 3.02 -25.55 -102.78
N GLY A 56 2.44 -24.62 -102.02
CA GLY A 56 3.01 -23.29 -101.81
C GLY A 56 2.02 -22.30 -101.20
N TYR A 57 2.53 -21.11 -100.88
CA TYR A 57 1.75 -20.01 -100.31
C TYR A 57 1.39 -19.00 -101.40
N TYR A 58 0.10 -18.85 -101.69
CA TYR A 58 -0.40 -18.06 -102.81
C TYR A 58 -1.31 -16.92 -102.34
N GLU A 59 -1.16 -15.76 -102.97
CA GLU A 59 -2.15 -14.70 -102.97
C GLU A 59 -3.16 -14.98 -104.08
N VAL A 60 -4.44 -14.95 -103.73
CA VAL A 60 -5.54 -15.18 -104.65
C VAL A 60 -6.14 -13.84 -105.05
N ALA A 61 -6.25 -13.60 -106.35
CA ALA A 61 -6.94 -12.44 -106.92
C ALA A 61 -8.00 -12.86 -107.92
N LEU A 62 -9.12 -12.12 -107.95
CA LEU A 62 -10.20 -12.33 -108.91
C LEU A 62 -10.28 -11.14 -109.86
N HIS A 63 -10.40 -11.44 -111.14
CA HIS A 63 -10.58 -10.46 -112.21
C HIS A 63 -11.85 -10.84 -113.00
N CYS A 64 -12.97 -10.21 -112.65
CA CYS A 64 -14.27 -10.46 -113.28
C CYS A 64 -14.76 -9.19 -114.02
N ASN A 65 -15.47 -9.37 -115.15
CA ASN A 65 -16.19 -8.31 -115.87
C ASN A 65 -15.36 -7.07 -116.28
N GLY A 66 -14.07 -7.24 -116.57
CA GLY A 66 -13.19 -6.15 -117.06
C GLY A 66 -12.70 -5.16 -115.98
N TRP A 67 -12.90 -5.47 -114.70
CA TRP A 67 -12.40 -4.69 -113.56
C TRP A 67 -10.97 -5.08 -113.17
N GLN A 68 -10.21 -4.19 -112.52
CA GLN A 68 -8.84 -4.51 -112.08
C GLN A 68 -8.79 -5.73 -111.12
N PRO A 69 -7.72 -6.56 -111.17
CA PRO A 69 -7.59 -7.73 -110.29
C PRO A 69 -7.73 -7.34 -108.81
N THR A 70 -8.72 -7.92 -108.13
CA THR A 70 -8.98 -7.65 -106.71
C THR A 70 -8.49 -8.82 -105.88
N ARG A 71 -7.60 -8.54 -104.92
CA ARG A 71 -7.08 -9.54 -103.99
C ARG A 71 -8.18 -10.00 -103.02
N VAL A 72 -8.42 -11.30 -102.94
CA VAL A 72 -9.47 -11.90 -102.09
C VAL A 72 -8.93 -12.64 -100.87
N GLY A 73 -7.62 -12.93 -100.84
CA GLY A 73 -6.96 -13.48 -99.67
C GLY A 73 -5.69 -14.23 -100.02
N ASP A 74 -5.12 -14.89 -99.03
CA ASP A 74 -3.99 -15.80 -99.24
C ASP A 74 -4.41 -17.21 -98.84
N ILE A 75 -3.97 -18.20 -99.62
CA ILE A 75 -4.12 -19.63 -99.34
C ILE A 75 -2.75 -20.25 -99.11
N ASP A 76 -2.70 -21.24 -98.22
CA ASP A 76 -1.56 -22.16 -98.09
C ASP A 76 -1.99 -23.52 -98.63
N VAL A 77 -1.23 -24.05 -99.57
CA VAL A 77 -1.49 -25.36 -100.19
C VAL A 77 -0.37 -26.29 -99.75
N ALA A 78 -0.67 -27.17 -98.79
CA ALA A 78 0.27 -28.16 -98.30
C ALA A 78 0.29 -29.40 -99.23
N PRO A 79 1.42 -30.13 -99.31
CA PRO A 79 1.52 -31.34 -100.15
C PRO A 79 0.54 -32.47 -99.79
N THR A 80 0.02 -32.45 -98.56
CA THR A 80 -0.91 -33.44 -98.01
C THR A 80 -2.36 -33.00 -98.06
N ASP A 81 -2.66 -31.81 -98.58
CA ASP A 81 -4.02 -31.31 -98.61
C ASP A 81 -4.88 -32.10 -99.61
N ALA A 82 -6.11 -32.41 -99.20
CA ALA A 82 -7.09 -33.04 -100.07
C ALA A 82 -7.64 -32.03 -101.10
N PRO A 83 -8.03 -32.46 -102.32
CA PRO A 83 -8.70 -31.60 -103.28
C PRO A 83 -9.93 -30.90 -102.70
N GLY A 84 -10.10 -29.61 -103.01
CA GLY A 84 -11.13 -28.79 -102.37
C GLY A 84 -11.52 -27.55 -103.16
N THR A 85 -12.45 -26.76 -102.61
CA THR A 85 -12.89 -25.49 -103.22
C THR A 85 -11.98 -24.34 -102.78
N LEU A 86 -11.85 -23.30 -103.59
CA LEU A 86 -11.05 -22.11 -103.25
C LEU A 86 -11.46 -21.47 -101.92
N ASN A 87 -12.76 -21.46 -101.60
CA ASN A 87 -13.28 -20.95 -100.33
C ASN A 87 -12.82 -21.77 -99.11
N ALA A 88 -12.63 -23.08 -99.27
CA ALA A 88 -12.15 -23.93 -98.17
C ALA A 88 -10.70 -23.60 -97.82
N PHE A 89 -9.85 -23.41 -98.83
CA PHE A 89 -8.47 -23.00 -98.65
C PHE A 89 -8.34 -21.57 -98.10
N LEU A 90 -9.21 -20.64 -98.51
CA LEU A 90 -9.21 -19.27 -97.99
C LEU A 90 -9.65 -19.16 -96.52
N ASN A 91 -10.45 -20.12 -96.02
CA ASN A 91 -10.97 -20.13 -94.65
C ASN A 91 -10.17 -21.02 -93.69
N ALA A 92 -9.09 -21.67 -94.14
CA ALA A 92 -8.28 -22.52 -93.27
C ALA A 92 -7.51 -21.67 -92.21
N PRO A 93 -7.47 -22.10 -90.93
CA PRO A 93 -6.76 -21.38 -89.87
C PRO A 93 -5.24 -21.36 -90.12
N LYS A 94 -4.59 -20.22 -89.89
CA LYS A 94 -3.18 -19.99 -90.26
C LYS A 94 -2.26 -20.17 -89.03
N ASP A 95 -1.01 -20.59 -89.23
CA ASP A 95 -0.02 -20.83 -88.16
C ASP A 95 0.20 -19.67 -87.16
N GLY A 96 -0.14 -18.43 -87.55
CA GLY A 96 -0.13 -17.27 -86.65
C GLY A 96 -1.20 -17.33 -85.55
N ASP A 97 -2.33 -17.99 -85.81
CA ASP A 97 -3.49 -18.05 -84.93
C ASP A 97 -3.33 -19.07 -83.79
N LEU A 98 -2.37 -20.01 -83.90
CA LEU A 98 -2.15 -21.10 -82.93
C LEU A 98 -1.09 -20.79 -81.84
N ARG A 99 -0.27 -19.75 -82.03
CA ARG A 99 0.85 -19.41 -81.10
C ARG A 99 0.41 -18.97 -79.69
N PRO A 100 -0.69 -18.22 -79.49
CA PRO A 100 -1.09 -17.79 -78.14
C PRO A 100 -1.56 -18.94 -77.23
N GLU A 101 -2.29 -19.91 -77.78
CA GLU A 101 -2.88 -21.02 -77.02
C GLU A 101 -1.83 -22.01 -76.47
N VAL A 102 -0.79 -22.31 -77.26
CA VAL A 102 0.27 -23.25 -76.86
C VAL A 102 1.13 -22.68 -75.74
N MET A 103 1.44 -21.38 -75.77
CA MET A 103 2.21 -20.72 -74.70
C MET A 103 1.44 -20.69 -73.38
N LYS A 104 0.13 -20.41 -73.42
CA LYS A 104 -0.71 -20.41 -72.23
C LYS A 104 -0.71 -21.76 -71.50
N ARG A 105 -0.84 -22.87 -72.23
CA ARG A 105 -0.78 -24.23 -71.64
C ARG A 105 0.59 -24.57 -71.07
N PHE A 106 1.66 -24.09 -71.70
CA PHE A 106 3.02 -24.30 -71.21
C PHE A 106 3.27 -23.54 -69.90
N GLU A 107 2.83 -22.28 -69.81
CA GLU A 107 2.91 -21.48 -68.58
C GLU A 107 2.13 -22.12 -67.41
N GLU A 108 0.92 -22.63 -67.68
CA GLU A 108 0.11 -23.34 -66.67
C GLU A 108 0.83 -24.59 -66.13
N MET A 109 1.50 -25.35 -67.01
CA MET A 109 2.27 -26.54 -66.63
C MET A 109 3.50 -26.20 -65.78
N VAL A 110 4.24 -25.15 -66.15
CA VAL A 110 5.40 -24.68 -65.37
C VAL A 110 4.94 -24.17 -63.99
N ALA A 111 3.85 -23.43 -63.93
CA ALA A 111 3.28 -22.95 -62.66
C ALA A 111 2.78 -24.11 -61.78
N GLN A 112 2.25 -25.19 -62.37
CA GLN A 112 1.89 -26.40 -61.62
C GLN A 112 3.14 -27.12 -61.07
N ALA A 113 4.19 -27.30 -61.88
CA ALA A 113 5.43 -27.93 -61.45
C ALA A 113 6.11 -27.17 -60.31
N GLN A 114 6.15 -25.83 -60.39
CA GLN A 114 6.66 -24.97 -59.32
C GLN A 114 5.84 -25.09 -58.03
N ARG A 115 4.50 -25.12 -58.12
CA ARG A 115 3.63 -25.33 -56.95
C ARG A 115 3.85 -26.71 -56.32
N SER A 116 3.97 -27.76 -57.13
CA SER A 116 4.26 -29.10 -56.62
C SER A 116 5.62 -29.19 -55.94
N ALA A 117 6.66 -28.54 -56.48
CA ALA A 117 7.97 -28.47 -55.84
C ALA A 117 7.92 -27.70 -54.50
N GLY A 118 7.19 -26.58 -54.46
CA GLY A 118 6.96 -25.81 -53.24
C GLY A 118 6.24 -26.61 -52.15
N ALA A 119 5.20 -27.37 -52.52
CA ALA A 119 4.49 -28.26 -51.59
C ALA A 119 5.40 -29.38 -51.05
N ALA A 120 6.25 -29.97 -51.91
CA ALA A 120 7.20 -30.98 -51.48
C ALA A 120 8.25 -30.42 -50.51
N ALA A 121 8.76 -29.22 -50.75
CA ALA A 121 9.67 -28.53 -49.84
C ALA A 121 9.00 -28.22 -48.49
N GLY A 122 7.74 -27.75 -48.50
CA GLY A 122 6.95 -27.52 -47.30
C GLY A 122 6.74 -28.79 -46.48
N ASN A 123 6.39 -29.91 -47.14
CA ASN A 123 6.21 -31.20 -46.48
C ASN A 123 7.52 -31.75 -45.87
N ALA A 124 8.66 -31.54 -46.55
CA ALA A 124 9.97 -31.92 -46.02
C ALA A 124 10.32 -31.11 -44.77
N GLN A 125 10.04 -29.81 -44.76
CA GLN A 125 10.24 -28.95 -43.59
C GLN A 125 9.33 -29.36 -42.43
N GLN A 126 8.07 -29.67 -42.67
CA GLN A 126 7.15 -30.16 -41.64
C GLN A 126 7.64 -31.49 -41.07
N THR A 127 8.09 -32.42 -41.91
CA THR A 127 8.65 -33.71 -41.47
C THR A 127 9.87 -33.51 -40.56
N ALA A 128 10.75 -32.55 -40.89
CA ALA A 128 11.89 -32.23 -40.05
C ALA A 128 11.45 -31.68 -38.67
N GLN A 129 10.40 -30.85 -38.62
CA GLN A 129 9.81 -30.38 -37.37
C GLN A 129 9.19 -31.52 -36.56
N ASP A 130 8.47 -32.44 -37.21
CA ASP A 130 7.84 -33.59 -36.55
C ASP A 130 8.90 -34.54 -35.96
N VAL A 131 10.01 -34.76 -36.66
CA VAL A 131 11.14 -35.54 -36.14
C VAL A 131 11.77 -34.86 -34.93
N ALA A 132 11.95 -33.54 -34.96
CA ALA A 132 12.46 -32.79 -33.82
C ALA A 132 11.49 -32.87 -32.62
N ALA A 133 10.18 -32.74 -32.85
CA ALA A 133 9.15 -32.88 -31.82
C ALA A 133 9.14 -34.30 -31.21
N ALA A 134 9.29 -35.34 -32.03
CA ALA A 134 9.38 -36.72 -31.58
C ALA A 134 10.65 -36.99 -30.74
N ALA A 135 11.78 -36.37 -31.10
CA ALA A 135 13.01 -36.45 -30.30
C ALA A 135 12.83 -35.81 -28.92
N THR A 136 12.26 -34.60 -28.86
CA THR A 136 11.95 -33.93 -27.59
C THR A 136 10.99 -34.75 -26.72
N ALA A 137 9.93 -35.29 -27.31
CA ALA A 137 8.96 -36.12 -26.58
C ALA A 137 9.60 -37.39 -25.99
N ARG A 138 10.56 -37.99 -26.70
CA ARG A 138 11.32 -39.13 -26.20
C ARG A 138 12.21 -38.74 -25.01
N ASP A 139 12.89 -37.60 -25.10
CA ASP A 139 13.78 -37.12 -24.04
C ASP A 139 12.99 -36.72 -22.78
N ASP A 140 11.81 -36.10 -22.95
CA ASP A 140 10.88 -35.83 -21.85
C ASP A 140 10.36 -37.12 -21.19
N ALA A 141 10.01 -38.14 -21.98
CA ALA A 141 9.59 -39.43 -21.45
C ALA A 141 10.69 -40.11 -20.62
N GLN A 142 11.95 -40.03 -21.06
CA GLN A 142 13.09 -40.53 -20.28
C GLN A 142 13.27 -39.77 -18.97
N ARG A 143 13.13 -38.44 -19.00
CA ARG A 143 13.21 -37.61 -17.80
C ARG A 143 12.11 -37.95 -16.80
N PHE A 144 10.86 -38.11 -17.25
CA PHE A 144 9.76 -38.49 -16.37
C PHE A 144 9.94 -39.88 -15.77
N ALA A 145 10.47 -40.84 -16.54
CA ALA A 145 10.78 -42.17 -16.02
C ALA A 145 11.84 -42.12 -14.91
N GLU A 146 12.89 -41.31 -15.06
CA GLU A 146 13.92 -41.17 -14.02
C GLU A 146 13.38 -40.46 -12.77
N ASN A 147 12.56 -39.43 -12.93
CA ASN A 147 11.90 -38.77 -11.79
C ASN A 147 11.02 -39.76 -11.01
N ALA A 148 10.20 -40.57 -11.71
CA ALA A 148 9.38 -41.59 -11.06
C ALA A 148 10.21 -42.63 -10.30
N ARG A 149 11.41 -42.97 -10.81
CA ARG A 149 12.34 -43.87 -10.13
C ARG A 149 12.92 -43.24 -8.86
N GLN A 150 13.26 -41.96 -8.89
CA GLN A 150 13.76 -41.22 -7.73
C GLN A 150 12.68 -41.10 -6.65
N ASP A 151 11.44 -40.77 -7.03
CA ASP A 151 10.30 -40.69 -6.11
C ASP A 151 10.02 -42.04 -5.44
N ALA A 152 10.12 -43.14 -6.20
CA ALA A 152 9.97 -44.49 -5.65
C ALA A 152 11.04 -44.82 -4.60
N VAL A 153 12.29 -44.39 -4.81
CA VAL A 153 13.39 -44.57 -3.84
C VAL A 153 13.16 -43.73 -2.60
N ALA A 154 12.79 -42.45 -2.75
CA ALA A 154 12.47 -41.58 -1.62
C ALA A 154 11.32 -42.13 -0.77
N THR A 155 10.25 -42.59 -1.43
CA THR A 155 9.11 -43.23 -0.76
C THR A 155 9.53 -44.50 0.01
N ALA A 156 10.48 -45.28 -0.52
CA ALA A 156 10.96 -46.47 0.15
C ALA A 156 11.79 -46.13 1.41
N GLU A 157 12.62 -45.09 1.36
CA GLU A 157 13.38 -44.60 2.53
C GLU A 157 12.45 -44.01 3.60
N ASP A 158 11.45 -43.22 3.22
CA ASP A 158 10.45 -42.67 4.15
C ASP A 158 9.68 -43.78 4.88
N ARG A 159 9.37 -44.89 4.19
CA ARG A 159 8.74 -46.07 4.81
C ARG A 159 9.66 -46.75 5.81
N LYS A 160 10.97 -46.79 5.57
CA LYS A 160 11.93 -47.33 6.55
C LYS A 160 12.01 -46.43 7.78
N ALA A 161 12.09 -45.12 7.61
CA ALA A 161 12.08 -44.15 8.71
C ALA A 161 10.80 -44.30 9.55
N THR A 162 9.64 -44.37 8.89
CA THR A 162 8.34 -44.61 9.55
C THR A 162 8.34 -45.91 10.36
N ALA A 163 8.92 -46.99 9.82
CA ALA A 163 9.00 -48.26 10.54
C ALA A 163 9.88 -48.18 11.80
N GLU A 164 10.97 -47.42 11.78
CA GLU A 164 11.81 -47.18 12.97
C GLU A 164 11.09 -46.29 14.01
N ASP A 165 10.35 -45.27 13.57
CA ASP A 165 9.54 -44.44 14.46
C ASP A 165 8.44 -45.26 15.17
N VAL A 166 7.80 -46.19 14.46
CA VAL A 166 6.84 -47.14 15.05
C VAL A 166 7.50 -48.01 16.11
N LYS A 167 8.72 -48.52 15.87
CA LYS A 167 9.48 -49.29 16.88
C LYS A 167 9.82 -48.45 18.10
N SER A 168 10.25 -47.20 17.90
CA SER A 168 10.55 -46.25 18.97
C SER A 168 9.31 -45.95 19.82
N THR A 169 8.18 -45.71 19.15
CA THR A 169 6.87 -45.49 19.80
C THR A 169 6.46 -46.70 20.63
N GLY A 170 6.66 -47.92 20.13
CA GLY A 170 6.42 -49.15 20.89
C GLY A 170 7.26 -49.25 22.17
N LYS A 171 8.56 -48.92 22.10
CA LYS A 171 9.43 -48.87 23.29
C LYS A 171 8.95 -47.83 24.31
N ASN A 172 8.56 -46.64 23.84
CA ASN A 172 8.04 -45.57 24.69
C ASN A 172 6.73 -45.97 25.38
N ALA A 173 5.84 -46.68 24.68
CA ALA A 173 4.60 -47.19 25.27
C ALA A 173 4.89 -48.19 26.42
N VAL A 174 5.86 -49.10 26.23
CA VAL A 174 6.29 -50.04 27.29
C VAL A 174 6.89 -49.30 28.49
N LEU A 175 7.78 -48.33 28.24
CA LEU A 175 8.37 -47.48 29.28
C LEU A 175 7.30 -46.69 30.05
N SER A 176 6.30 -46.15 29.35
CA SER A 176 5.18 -45.45 29.97
C SER A 176 4.37 -46.39 30.87
N GLY A 177 4.11 -47.63 30.42
CA GLY A 177 3.45 -48.66 31.24
C GLY A 177 4.23 -49.01 32.50
N GLN A 178 5.56 -49.18 32.39
CA GLN A 178 6.43 -49.43 33.55
C GLN A 178 6.44 -48.25 34.53
N ARG A 179 6.50 -47.01 34.02
CA ARG A 179 6.41 -45.80 34.85
C ARG A 179 5.07 -45.68 35.57
N ALA A 180 3.97 -46.01 34.90
CA ALA A 180 2.65 -46.04 35.51
C ALA A 180 2.57 -47.08 36.64
N GLN A 181 3.14 -48.28 36.45
CA GLN A 181 3.24 -49.30 37.49
C GLN A 181 4.09 -48.84 38.68
N ALA A 182 5.24 -48.21 38.41
CA ALA A 182 6.10 -47.65 39.46
C ALA A 182 5.38 -46.54 40.23
N ALA A 183 4.70 -45.62 39.53
CA ALA A 183 3.88 -44.58 40.16
C ALA A 183 2.77 -45.15 41.04
N ALA A 184 2.10 -46.22 40.60
CA ALA A 184 1.12 -46.93 41.42
C ALA A 184 1.76 -47.60 42.65
N GLY A 185 3.00 -48.11 42.53
CA GLY A 185 3.79 -48.60 43.66
C GLY A 185 4.10 -47.48 44.67
N TYR A 186 4.59 -46.33 44.20
CA TYR A 186 4.86 -45.17 45.05
C TYR A 186 3.60 -44.61 45.72
N ALA A 187 2.47 -44.58 45.01
CA ALA A 187 1.20 -44.15 45.60
C ALA A 187 0.77 -45.06 46.76
N ARG A 188 0.87 -46.39 46.59
CA ARG A 188 0.58 -47.34 47.68
C ARG A 188 1.55 -47.17 48.86
N ALA A 189 2.83 -46.96 48.58
CA ALA A 189 3.82 -46.71 49.63
C ALA A 189 3.54 -45.41 50.39
N ALA A 190 3.12 -44.35 49.69
CA ALA A 190 2.73 -43.08 50.30
C ALA A 190 1.45 -43.21 51.15
N GLU A 191 0.46 -43.98 50.68
CA GLU A 191 -0.75 -44.30 51.45
C GLU A 191 -0.40 -45.07 52.74
N GLN A 192 0.47 -46.06 52.64
CA GLN A 192 0.95 -46.80 53.80
C GLN A 192 1.71 -45.89 54.77
N ALA A 193 2.63 -45.07 54.28
CA ALA A 193 3.37 -44.12 55.10
C ALA A 193 2.43 -43.10 55.79
N LYS A 194 1.38 -42.65 55.11
CA LYS A 194 0.33 -41.80 55.72
C LYS A 194 -0.38 -42.55 56.84
N ASN A 195 -0.80 -43.79 56.63
CA ASN A 195 -1.45 -44.59 57.67
C ASN A 195 -0.52 -44.85 58.87
N ASP A 196 0.77 -45.10 58.62
CA ASP A 196 1.77 -45.28 59.67
C ASP A 196 2.00 -43.96 60.45
N ILE A 197 2.03 -42.81 59.76
CA ILE A 197 2.08 -41.49 60.38
C ILE A 197 0.82 -41.23 61.19
N ASP A 198 -0.37 -41.48 60.67
CA ASP A 198 -1.63 -41.27 61.39
C ASP A 198 -1.70 -42.15 62.65
N ALA A 199 -1.21 -43.40 62.58
CA ALA A 199 -1.11 -44.28 63.74
C ALA A 199 -0.10 -43.77 64.77
N ALA A 200 1.09 -43.36 64.33
CA ALA A 200 2.12 -42.78 65.21
C ALA A 200 1.65 -41.46 65.83
N LEU A 201 1.00 -40.61 65.04
CA LEU A 201 0.47 -39.31 65.44
C LEU A 201 -0.70 -39.47 66.41
N THR A 202 -1.58 -40.45 66.21
CA THR A 202 -2.65 -40.78 67.17
C THR A 202 -2.09 -41.31 68.50
N GLY A 203 -0.99 -42.08 68.45
CA GLY A 203 -0.28 -42.53 69.66
C GLY A 203 0.50 -41.44 70.38
N THR A 204 1.01 -40.44 69.64
CA THR A 204 1.89 -39.38 70.17
C THR A 204 1.13 -38.09 70.53
N LEU A 205 0.05 -37.76 69.82
CA LEU A 205 -0.78 -36.56 70.04
C LEU A 205 -1.83 -36.71 71.14
N LYS A 206 -1.45 -37.24 72.31
CA LYS A 206 -2.00 -36.73 73.59
C LYS A 206 -1.43 -35.33 73.92
N THR A 207 -1.18 -34.49 72.91
CA THR A 207 -0.59 -33.15 72.99
C THR A 207 -1.61 -32.05 73.30
N ALA A 208 -2.91 -32.39 73.37
CA ALA A 208 -3.96 -31.43 73.74
C ALA A 208 -3.76 -30.77 75.13
N ASN A 209 -2.82 -31.22 75.96
CA ASN A 209 -2.51 -30.63 77.26
C ASN A 209 -1.34 -29.64 77.31
N HIS A 210 -0.45 -29.56 76.30
CA HIS A 210 0.79 -28.77 76.49
C HIS A 210 0.67 -27.26 76.21
N LEU A 211 -0.36 -26.80 75.49
CA LEU A 211 -0.55 -25.35 75.26
C LEU A 211 -1.11 -24.64 76.50
N SER A 212 -2.04 -25.28 77.21
CA SER A 212 -2.58 -24.78 78.48
C SER A 212 -1.52 -24.77 79.59
N GLU A 213 -0.60 -25.73 79.58
CA GLU A 213 0.54 -25.79 80.52
C GLU A 213 1.55 -24.66 80.30
N ILE A 214 1.85 -24.29 79.04
CA ILE A 214 2.73 -23.14 78.74
C ILE A 214 2.07 -21.82 79.17
N ALA A 215 0.75 -21.68 78.98
CA ALA A 215 0.01 -20.53 79.45
C ALA A 215 0.05 -20.42 80.99
N ALA A 216 -0.15 -21.54 81.70
CA ALA A 216 -0.12 -21.61 83.15
C ALA A 216 1.29 -21.45 83.77
N ALA A 217 2.36 -21.81 83.04
CA ALA A 217 3.75 -21.73 83.52
C ALA A 217 4.36 -20.31 83.54
N GLY A 218 3.60 -19.30 83.11
CA GLY A 218 3.95 -17.89 83.23
C GLY A 218 4.85 -17.31 82.13
N GLU A 219 5.10 -16.01 82.21
CA GLU A 219 5.70 -15.21 81.12
C GLU A 219 7.05 -15.75 80.61
N LYS A 220 7.88 -16.31 81.51
CA LYS A 220 9.21 -16.85 81.16
C LYS A 220 9.11 -18.12 80.31
N ALA A 221 8.10 -18.97 80.55
CA ALA A 221 7.85 -20.16 79.74
C ALA A 221 7.28 -19.76 78.37
N GLN A 222 6.37 -18.79 78.35
CA GLN A 222 5.84 -18.22 77.12
C GLN A 222 6.94 -17.56 76.27
N GLN A 223 7.89 -16.85 76.89
CA GLN A 223 9.03 -16.24 76.19
C GLN A 223 9.96 -17.29 75.58
N LYS A 224 10.36 -18.31 76.34
CA LYS A 224 11.19 -19.41 75.79
C LYS A 224 10.49 -20.15 74.65
N SER A 225 9.18 -20.33 74.73
CA SER A 225 8.37 -20.92 73.66
C SER A 225 8.43 -20.05 72.39
N ARG A 226 8.25 -18.73 72.52
CA ARG A 226 8.41 -17.78 71.41
C ARG A 226 9.82 -17.81 70.79
N ASP A 227 10.86 -17.83 71.62
CA ASP A 227 12.26 -17.87 71.16
C ASP A 227 12.56 -19.15 70.37
N ASN A 228 12.10 -20.31 70.84
CA ASN A 228 12.25 -21.60 70.14
C ASN A 228 11.51 -21.66 68.81
N LEU A 229 10.38 -20.95 68.69
CA LEU A 229 9.62 -20.81 67.44
C LEU A 229 10.20 -19.74 66.51
N GLY A 230 11.27 -19.04 66.91
CA GLY A 230 11.86 -17.94 66.16
C GLY A 230 10.97 -16.69 66.10
N LEU A 231 9.96 -16.59 66.96
CA LEU A 231 9.05 -15.45 67.04
C LEU A 231 9.77 -14.28 67.69
N LYS A 232 9.94 -13.19 66.94
CA LYS A 232 10.60 -11.96 67.42
C LYS A 232 9.60 -11.06 68.17
N SER A 233 10.09 -9.93 68.70
CA SER A 233 9.33 -8.97 69.51
C SER A 233 8.00 -8.50 68.91
N ALA A 234 7.82 -8.60 67.59
CA ALA A 234 6.55 -8.27 66.95
C ALA A 234 5.38 -9.16 67.43
N ALA A 235 5.65 -10.41 67.82
CA ALA A 235 4.62 -11.35 68.25
C ALA A 235 3.98 -11.00 69.62
N THR A 236 4.48 -9.99 70.32
CA THR A 236 3.96 -9.52 71.61
C THR A 236 3.38 -8.11 71.54
N MET A 237 3.28 -7.53 70.34
CA MET A 237 2.80 -6.16 70.14
C MET A 237 1.40 -6.17 69.52
N GLU A 238 0.50 -5.39 70.10
CA GLU A 238 -0.81 -5.13 69.49
C GLU A 238 -0.65 -4.29 68.22
N ALA A 239 -1.51 -4.51 67.23
CA ALA A 239 -1.60 -3.61 66.08
C ALA A 239 -2.07 -2.21 66.51
N GLN A 240 -1.63 -1.18 65.79
CA GLN A 240 -2.22 0.16 65.88
C GLN A 240 -3.75 0.09 65.68
N SER A 241 -4.51 0.86 66.45
CA SER A 241 -5.97 0.92 66.28
C SER A 241 -6.40 1.59 64.97
N ASP A 242 -5.59 2.56 64.50
CA ASP A 242 -5.75 3.28 63.24
C ASP A 242 -4.41 3.87 62.78
N ILE A 243 -4.40 4.51 61.60
CA ILE A 243 -3.17 5.06 60.99
C ILE A 243 -2.59 6.28 61.72
N TYR A 244 -3.30 6.82 62.72
CA TYR A 244 -2.90 7.96 63.54
C TYR A 244 -2.46 7.56 64.95
N ASP A 245 -2.64 6.30 65.35
CA ASP A 245 -2.25 5.79 66.66
C ASP A 245 -0.73 5.94 66.90
N ARG A 246 -0.36 6.77 67.88
CA ARG A 246 1.04 7.01 68.27
C ARG A 246 1.45 6.27 69.54
N THR A 247 0.65 5.31 69.99
CA THR A 247 0.96 4.53 71.20
C THR A 247 2.27 3.76 71.03
N LYS A 248 3.23 4.01 71.92
CA LYS A 248 4.53 3.34 71.88
C LYS A 248 4.36 1.83 72.07
N GLY A 249 5.03 1.04 71.23
CA GLY A 249 5.08 -0.42 71.35
C GLY A 249 3.99 -1.18 70.57
N ARG A 250 3.33 -0.55 69.60
CA ARG A 250 2.37 -1.19 68.68
C ARG A 250 2.96 -1.47 67.31
N LEU A 251 2.44 -2.50 66.63
CA LEU A 251 2.76 -2.81 65.23
C LEU A 251 2.07 -1.82 64.29
N ALA A 252 2.80 -1.37 63.27
CA ALA A 252 2.21 -0.54 62.22
C ALA A 252 1.19 -1.35 61.42
N ILE A 253 0.01 -0.77 61.17
CA ILE A 253 -0.97 -1.34 60.23
C ILE A 253 -0.64 -0.89 58.79
N PRO A 254 -0.92 -1.72 57.77
CA PRO A 254 -0.84 -1.30 56.37
C PRO A 254 -1.65 -0.01 56.15
N GLY A 255 -1.11 0.96 55.41
CA GLY A 255 -1.70 2.29 55.25
C GLY A 255 -1.28 3.33 56.29
N ALA A 256 -0.66 2.94 57.41
CA ALA A 256 0.05 3.90 58.26
C ALA A 256 1.17 4.56 57.43
N PHE A 257 1.14 5.89 57.31
CA PHE A 257 2.04 6.69 56.46
C PHE A 257 1.83 6.61 54.93
N GLY A 258 0.67 6.15 54.45
CA GLY A 258 0.34 6.22 53.03
C GLY A 258 1.03 5.17 52.15
N PHE A 259 1.55 4.10 52.73
CA PHE A 259 2.07 2.96 51.99
C PHE A 259 1.13 1.75 52.13
N GLY A 260 0.56 1.29 51.00
CA GLY A 260 0.28 -0.14 50.82
C GLY A 260 -1.17 -0.64 50.71
N CYS A 261 -2.21 0.19 50.58
CA CYS A 261 -3.54 -0.31 50.18
C CYS A 261 -4.15 0.50 49.03
N ALA A 262 -4.81 -0.18 48.10
CA ALA A 262 -5.63 0.47 47.09
C ALA A 262 -6.92 0.96 47.74
N PHE A 263 -7.33 2.20 47.44
CA PHE A 263 -8.63 2.72 47.88
C PHE A 263 -9.75 1.88 47.29
N LEU A 264 -10.70 1.48 48.15
CA LEU A 264 -11.94 0.84 47.73
C LEU A 264 -12.98 1.89 47.30
N PRO A 265 -14.00 1.52 46.51
CA PRO A 265 -15.05 2.45 46.10
C PRO A 265 -15.77 3.14 47.28
N GLU A 266 -15.87 2.46 48.42
CA GLU A 266 -16.43 2.96 49.68
C GLU A 266 -15.55 3.99 50.41
N ASP A 267 -14.25 4.06 50.09
CA ASP A 267 -13.32 5.05 50.68
C ASP A 267 -13.42 6.43 50.02
N VAL A 268 -14.15 6.54 48.90
CA VAL A 268 -14.23 7.77 48.10
C VAL A 268 -15.07 8.83 48.81
N ILE A 269 -14.43 9.93 49.21
CA ILE A 269 -15.11 11.09 49.80
C ILE A 269 -15.64 11.98 48.67
N ARG A 270 -16.95 12.18 48.63
CA ARG A 270 -17.63 12.97 47.59
C ARG A 270 -17.98 14.36 48.09
N PHE A 271 -17.71 15.38 47.27
CA PHE A 271 -18.04 16.78 47.55
C PHE A 271 -18.90 17.35 46.43
N ASP A 272 -20.06 17.88 46.78
CA ASP A 272 -20.98 18.49 45.81
C ASP A 272 -20.66 19.98 45.58
N THR A 273 -20.14 20.67 46.59
CA THR A 273 -19.82 22.10 46.51
C THR A 273 -18.43 22.46 47.05
N LYS A 274 -17.94 23.65 46.70
CA LYS A 274 -16.71 24.23 47.28
C LYS A 274 -16.80 24.37 48.81
N SER A 275 -17.99 24.65 49.32
CA SER A 275 -18.24 24.84 50.76
C SER A 275 -18.13 23.52 51.52
N ASP A 276 -18.66 22.42 50.97
CA ASP A 276 -18.57 21.09 51.57
C ASP A 276 -17.11 20.64 51.65
N PHE A 277 -16.37 20.84 50.56
CA PHE A 277 -14.94 20.57 50.51
C PHE A 277 -14.18 21.38 51.57
N LEU A 278 -14.42 22.68 51.69
CA LEU A 278 -13.77 23.53 52.69
C LEU A 278 -14.11 23.09 54.13
N ALA A 279 -15.37 22.76 54.40
CA ALA A 279 -15.82 22.30 55.71
C ALA A 279 -15.17 20.97 56.11
N TRP A 280 -14.97 20.08 55.14
CA TRP A 280 -14.24 18.83 55.36
C TRP A 280 -12.74 19.06 55.56
N VAL A 281 -12.08 19.86 54.69
CA VAL A 281 -10.65 20.19 54.81
C VAL A 281 -10.31 20.83 56.16
N ARG A 282 -11.25 21.60 56.73
CA ARG A 282 -11.11 22.17 58.07
C ARG A 282 -10.81 21.08 59.10
N ASN A 283 -11.47 19.93 59.03
CA ASN A 283 -11.35 18.86 60.03
C ASN A 283 -10.44 17.69 59.58
N ALA A 284 -9.92 17.72 58.35
CA ALA A 284 -9.11 16.64 57.82
C ALA A 284 -7.77 16.46 58.56
N LEU A 285 -7.44 15.20 58.85
CA LEU A 285 -6.16 14.79 59.41
C LEU A 285 -5.07 14.72 58.31
N PRO A 286 -3.79 14.58 58.67
CA PRO A 286 -2.73 14.37 57.68
C PRO A 286 -2.82 12.98 57.06
N GLY A 287 -2.87 12.86 55.73
CA GLY A 287 -3.00 11.55 55.09
C GLY A 287 -3.27 11.65 53.59
N GLU A 288 -3.53 10.50 52.98
CA GLU A 288 -3.99 10.41 51.61
C GLU A 288 -5.47 10.01 51.60
N TYR A 289 -6.25 10.68 50.76
CA TYR A 289 -7.70 10.51 50.67
C TYR A 289 -8.12 10.34 49.23
N SER A 290 -8.92 9.32 48.94
CA SER A 290 -9.63 9.23 47.66
C SER A 290 -10.77 10.24 47.67
N VAL A 291 -10.79 11.15 46.69
CA VAL A 291 -11.77 12.24 46.60
C VAL A 291 -12.42 12.31 45.23
N ALA A 292 -13.69 12.68 45.21
CA ALA A 292 -14.42 12.92 43.98
C ALA A 292 -15.39 14.12 44.11
N GLY A 293 -15.67 14.80 43.00
CA GLY A 293 -16.63 15.89 42.94
C GLY A 293 -16.99 16.27 41.50
N PRO A 294 -18.02 17.12 41.32
CA PRO A 294 -18.46 17.54 39.99
C PRO A 294 -17.37 18.30 39.23
N TYR A 295 -17.41 18.20 37.90
CA TYR A 295 -16.45 18.86 37.00
C TYR A 295 -16.44 20.38 37.20
N GLY A 296 -15.24 20.96 37.33
CA GLY A 296 -15.06 22.41 37.40
C GLY A 296 -15.48 23.07 38.72
N ILE A 297 -16.09 22.33 39.66
CA ILE A 297 -16.61 22.90 40.91
C ILE A 297 -15.50 23.13 41.92
N ILE A 298 -14.67 22.13 42.24
CA ILE A 298 -13.61 22.31 43.26
C ILE A 298 -12.37 23.01 42.66
N ILE A 299 -11.94 22.53 41.50
CA ILE A 299 -10.84 23.08 40.70
C ILE A 299 -11.44 23.47 39.33
N PRO A 300 -11.29 24.72 38.86
CA PRO A 300 -11.77 25.13 37.55
C PRO A 300 -11.24 24.25 36.41
N ASP A 301 -12.11 23.97 35.43
CA ASP A 301 -11.79 23.19 34.21
C ASP A 301 -11.10 21.84 34.48
N THR A 302 -11.42 21.23 35.62
CA THR A 302 -10.77 20.00 36.07
C THR A 302 -11.81 19.01 36.57
N ARG A 303 -11.70 17.75 36.15
CA ARG A 303 -12.41 16.64 36.79
C ARG A 303 -11.79 16.40 38.16
N PHE A 304 -12.51 16.75 39.22
CA PHE A 304 -12.04 16.58 40.59
C PHE A 304 -12.25 15.13 41.04
N GLU A 305 -11.43 14.22 40.53
CA GLU A 305 -11.43 12.80 40.91
C GLU A 305 -9.98 12.33 40.99
N GLY A 306 -9.60 11.71 42.11
CA GLY A 306 -8.23 11.25 42.34
C GLY A 306 -7.84 11.22 43.81
N VAL A 307 -6.55 11.37 44.09
CA VAL A 307 -5.99 11.28 45.45
C VAL A 307 -5.61 12.67 45.96
N LEU A 308 -6.05 13.01 47.16
CA LEU A 308 -5.69 14.22 47.88
C LEU A 308 -4.73 13.89 49.03
N SER A 309 -3.50 14.38 48.95
CA SER A 309 -2.52 14.30 50.04
C SER A 309 -2.57 15.57 50.88
N ILE A 310 -2.80 15.40 52.19
CA ILE A 310 -2.92 16.50 53.16
C ILE A 310 -1.77 16.40 54.15
N ARG A 311 -1.04 17.50 54.32
CA ARG A 311 0.00 17.64 55.34
C ARG A 311 -0.32 18.82 56.23
N TRP A 312 -0.17 18.66 57.54
CA TRP A 312 -0.18 19.81 58.46
C TRP A 312 1.19 20.47 58.43
N THR A 313 1.24 21.78 58.20
CA THR A 313 2.49 22.51 57.94
C THR A 313 3.10 23.18 59.16
N ASP A 314 2.41 23.14 60.29
CA ASP A 314 2.77 23.88 61.48
C ASP A 314 3.68 23.03 62.39
N ALA A 315 4.94 23.43 62.54
CA ALA A 315 5.99 22.64 63.20
C ALA A 315 5.83 22.46 64.73
N ARG A 316 5.05 23.33 65.41
CA ARG A 316 4.77 23.25 66.86
C ARG A 316 3.34 23.73 67.17
N PRO A 317 2.32 22.87 67.05
CA PRO A 317 0.95 23.23 67.46
C PRO A 317 0.86 23.60 68.94
N GLU A 318 0.09 24.63 69.24
CA GLU A 318 -0.50 24.83 70.58
C GLU A 318 -1.70 23.88 70.81
N THR A 319 -2.27 23.31 69.74
CA THR A 319 -3.46 22.45 69.78
C THR A 319 -3.35 21.28 68.82
N THR A 320 -3.89 20.12 69.22
CA THR A 320 -4.02 18.92 68.38
C THR A 320 -5.31 18.92 67.54
N GLU A 321 -6.18 19.93 67.71
CA GLU A 321 -7.45 20.00 66.98
C GLU A 321 -7.25 20.31 65.48
N PRO A 322 -7.77 19.48 64.56
CA PRO A 322 -7.57 19.67 63.12
C PRO A 322 -8.02 21.03 62.58
N ARG A 323 -9.06 21.62 63.17
CA ARG A 323 -9.69 22.88 62.72
C ARG A 323 -8.78 24.11 62.81
N TYR A 324 -7.77 24.05 63.69
CA TYR A 324 -6.83 25.15 63.97
C TYR A 324 -5.43 24.87 63.42
N ARG A 325 -5.33 24.04 62.38
CA ARG A 325 -4.07 23.64 61.75
C ARG A 325 -4.04 24.12 60.30
N ALA A 326 -2.97 24.80 59.91
CA ALA A 326 -2.72 25.09 58.51
C ALA A 326 -2.37 23.80 57.77
N LYS A 327 -2.89 23.66 56.56
CA LYS A 327 -2.74 22.45 55.77
C LYS A 327 -2.21 22.77 54.38
N SER A 328 -1.28 21.95 53.92
CA SER A 328 -0.83 21.85 52.55
C SER A 328 -1.58 20.72 51.88
N LEU A 329 -2.29 21.02 50.79
CA LEU A 329 -3.08 20.06 50.04
C LEU A 329 -2.45 19.88 48.66
N THR A 330 -2.22 18.63 48.27
CA THR A 330 -1.77 18.27 46.92
C THR A 330 -2.74 17.27 46.34
N PHE A 331 -3.40 17.64 45.25
CA PHE A 331 -4.36 16.80 44.54
C PHE A 331 -3.69 16.17 43.32
N TYR A 332 -3.77 14.85 43.21
CA TYR A 332 -3.32 14.03 42.09
C TYR A 332 -4.56 13.53 41.35
N GLY A 333 -4.91 14.18 40.24
CA GLY A 333 -6.09 13.81 39.46
C GLY A 333 -5.88 12.56 38.62
N ILE A 334 -6.95 11.78 38.43
CA ILE A 334 -6.92 10.54 37.62
C ILE A 334 -6.46 10.76 36.18
N ASN A 335 -6.68 11.96 35.63
CA ASN A 335 -6.27 12.33 34.28
C ASN A 335 -4.82 12.83 34.21
N GLY A 336 -4.06 12.70 35.30
CA GLY A 336 -2.69 13.13 35.42
C GLY A 336 -2.42 14.54 35.99
N PRO A 337 -3.33 15.54 36.04
CA PRO A 337 -2.93 16.86 36.53
C PRO A 337 -2.75 16.85 38.06
N ILE A 338 -1.76 17.59 38.53
CA ILE A 338 -1.39 17.73 39.93
C ILE A 338 -1.55 19.19 40.32
N TYR A 339 -2.36 19.44 41.34
CA TYR A 339 -2.64 20.77 41.86
C TYR A 339 -2.23 20.90 43.32
N HIS A 340 -1.82 22.09 43.72
CA HIS A 340 -1.49 22.44 45.09
C HIS A 340 -2.36 23.60 45.59
N THR A 341 -2.81 23.53 46.84
CA THR A 341 -3.44 24.65 47.53
C THR A 341 -3.08 24.62 49.02
N ARG A 342 -3.29 25.74 49.72
CA ARG A 342 -3.11 25.83 51.17
C ARG A 342 -4.42 26.18 51.84
N TYR A 343 -4.72 25.48 52.92
CA TYR A 343 -5.76 25.84 53.87
C TYR A 343 -5.17 26.70 54.98
N CYS A 344 -5.70 27.90 55.12
CA CYS A 344 -5.39 28.82 56.21
C CYS A 344 -6.57 28.83 57.18
N TYR A 345 -6.32 28.61 58.47
CA TYR A 345 -7.37 28.66 59.49
C TYR A 345 -7.55 30.07 60.10
N TRP A 346 -6.53 30.93 60.02
CA TRP A 346 -6.51 32.28 60.57
C TRP A 346 -6.08 33.31 59.50
N PRO A 347 -6.61 34.55 59.49
CA PRO A 347 -7.70 35.06 60.33
C PRO A 347 -9.10 34.59 59.88
N ILE A 348 -9.22 34.11 58.65
CA ILE A 348 -10.46 33.58 58.06
C ILE A 348 -10.15 32.23 57.45
N SER A 349 -10.96 31.22 57.78
CA SER A 349 -10.86 29.87 57.22
C SER A 349 -11.09 29.90 55.70
N ARG A 350 -10.04 29.63 54.92
CA ARG A 350 -10.10 29.67 53.45
C ARG A 350 -9.00 28.85 52.78
N LEU A 351 -9.19 28.56 51.49
CA LEU A 351 -8.15 28.06 50.59
C LEU A 351 -7.48 29.23 49.85
N THR A 352 -6.17 29.14 49.60
CA THR A 352 -5.40 30.18 48.88
C THR A 352 -5.59 30.16 47.36
N GLY A 353 -6.41 29.26 46.83
CA GLY A 353 -6.54 28.98 45.40
C GLY A 353 -5.65 27.82 44.96
N TRP A 354 -6.07 27.14 43.88
CA TRP A 354 -5.38 25.98 43.33
C TRP A 354 -4.35 26.40 42.29
N VAL A 355 -3.15 25.84 42.38
CA VAL A 355 -2.04 26.06 41.44
C VAL A 355 -1.66 24.72 40.84
N LYS A 356 -1.68 24.60 39.51
CA LYS A 356 -1.20 23.39 38.80
C LYS A 356 0.33 23.34 38.89
N ILE A 357 0.89 22.22 39.36
CA ILE A 357 2.34 22.09 39.59
C ILE A 357 3.04 21.21 38.55
N ASN A 358 2.34 20.28 37.89
CA ASN A 358 2.88 19.48 36.79
C ASN A 358 2.52 20.09 35.43
N ILE A 359 3.15 21.23 35.12
CA ILE A 359 2.95 21.92 33.85
C ILE A 359 3.40 20.99 32.70
N THR A 360 2.48 20.66 31.79
CA THR A 360 2.78 19.84 30.60
C THR A 360 3.21 20.70 29.42
N THR A 361 3.81 20.10 28.39
CA THR A 361 4.09 20.78 27.12
C THR A 361 2.82 21.35 26.48
N GLU A 362 1.68 20.67 26.63
CA GLU A 362 0.39 21.16 26.15
C GLU A 362 -0.10 22.38 26.96
N ASP A 363 0.09 22.41 28.28
CA ASP A 363 -0.20 23.59 29.10
C ASP A 363 0.66 24.79 28.67
N ILE A 364 1.92 24.53 28.32
CA ILE A 364 2.86 25.52 27.78
C ILE A 364 2.35 26.00 26.41
N ILE A 365 2.01 25.11 25.49
CA ILE A 365 1.49 25.47 24.16
C ILE A 365 0.17 26.26 24.28
N TYR A 366 -0.76 25.80 25.10
CA TYR A 366 -2.06 26.46 25.27
C TYR A 366 -1.91 27.87 25.87
N ARG A 367 -1.03 28.03 26.88
CA ARG A 367 -0.84 29.33 27.55
C ARG A 367 0.11 30.29 26.82
N ILE A 368 1.09 29.77 26.08
CA ILE A 368 2.14 30.58 25.44
C ILE A 368 1.84 30.81 23.95
N VAL A 369 1.33 29.79 23.25
CA VAL A 369 1.18 29.79 21.78
C VAL A 369 -0.27 30.04 21.33
N ALA A 370 -1.27 29.50 22.06
CA ALA A 370 -2.67 29.57 21.66
C ALA A 370 -3.53 30.56 22.47
N SER A 371 -2.94 31.25 23.46
CA SER A 371 -3.69 32.16 24.33
C SER A 371 -3.94 33.49 23.63
N SER A 372 -5.15 33.67 23.09
CA SER A 372 -5.58 34.93 22.48
C SER A 372 -6.89 35.40 23.10
N VAL A 373 -6.99 36.70 23.37
CA VAL A 373 -8.27 37.39 23.49
C VAL A 373 -8.97 37.22 22.14
N ARG A 374 -10.16 36.60 22.12
CA ARG A 374 -10.93 36.31 20.90
C ARG A 374 -11.45 37.60 20.23
N ASN A 375 -10.55 38.39 19.68
CA ASN A 375 -10.82 39.59 18.92
C ASN A 375 -10.23 39.46 17.50
N ARG A 376 -10.59 40.38 16.61
CA ARG A 376 -10.12 40.36 15.21
C ARG A 376 -8.60 40.50 15.04
N TRP A 377 -7.90 40.96 16.08
CA TRP A 377 -6.45 41.20 16.06
C TRP A 377 -5.66 40.02 16.62
N GLY A 378 -6.32 39.08 17.29
CA GLY A 378 -5.68 37.93 17.93
C GLY A 378 -4.75 38.31 19.08
N ASP A 379 -5.05 39.40 19.81
CA ASP A 379 -4.18 39.88 20.89
C ASP A 379 -3.92 38.77 21.93
N PRO A 380 -2.69 38.61 22.45
CA PRO A 380 -2.38 37.54 23.37
C PRO A 380 -3.09 37.74 24.72
N ASP A 381 -3.51 36.64 25.35
CA ASP A 381 -3.92 36.64 26.75
C ASP A 381 -2.68 36.70 27.67
N ILE A 382 -2.88 36.83 28.98
CA ILE A 382 -1.77 36.86 29.96
C ILE A 382 -0.93 35.58 29.84
N GLY A 383 0.38 35.74 29.62
CA GLY A 383 1.33 34.66 29.35
C GLY A 383 1.53 34.31 27.87
N GLY A 384 0.72 34.89 26.97
CA GLY A 384 0.84 34.70 25.52
C GLY A 384 2.00 35.47 24.90
N LEU A 385 2.58 34.91 23.84
CA LEU A 385 3.64 35.52 23.05
C LEU A 385 3.08 36.30 21.86
N ILE A 386 3.74 37.41 21.54
CA ILE A 386 3.45 38.17 20.32
C ILE A 386 4.73 38.82 19.78
N ILE A 387 4.84 38.86 18.44
CA ILE A 387 5.77 39.79 17.78
C ILE A 387 5.03 41.12 17.62
N ALA A 388 5.53 42.15 18.28
CA ALA A 388 4.97 43.49 18.25
C ALA A 388 6.09 44.51 17.97
N ALA A 389 5.73 45.72 17.56
CA ALA A 389 6.69 46.79 17.37
C ALA A 389 6.48 47.88 18.40
N TYR A 390 7.55 48.20 19.12
CA TYR A 390 7.58 49.30 20.06
C TYR A 390 7.79 50.63 19.34
N GLN A 391 6.91 51.60 19.60
CA GLN A 391 6.83 52.88 18.89
C GLN A 391 7.22 54.07 19.78
N GLY A 392 8.07 53.84 20.80
CA GLY A 392 8.51 54.86 21.74
C GLY A 392 7.51 55.10 22.88
N GLU A 393 7.87 55.98 23.81
CA GLU A 393 7.00 56.38 24.92
C GLU A 393 5.95 57.39 24.44
N ALA A 394 6.30 58.20 23.45
CA ALA A 394 5.46 59.22 22.83
C ALA A 394 5.60 59.25 21.30
N ASP A 395 4.60 59.84 20.64
CA ASP A 395 4.60 59.97 19.17
C ASP A 395 5.67 60.96 18.72
N GLY A 396 6.49 60.56 17.74
CA GLY A 396 7.59 61.36 17.23
C GLY A 396 8.95 61.12 17.91
N ASP A 397 9.03 60.16 18.84
CA ASP A 397 10.29 59.75 19.46
C ASP A 397 11.33 59.31 18.40
N LYS A 398 12.53 59.90 18.46
CA LYS A 398 13.62 59.66 17.50
C LYS A 398 14.68 58.68 17.99
N VAL A 399 14.61 58.27 19.26
CA VAL A 399 15.58 57.38 19.91
C VAL A 399 14.81 56.27 20.63
N ILE A 400 14.27 55.34 19.85
CA ILE A 400 13.51 54.20 20.36
C ILE A 400 14.47 53.04 20.58
N ARG A 401 14.42 52.45 21.78
CA ARG A 401 15.26 51.32 22.20
C ARG A 401 14.38 50.19 22.72
N LEU A 402 14.75 48.97 22.33
CA LEU A 402 14.15 47.75 22.84
C LEU A 402 15.18 46.98 23.66
N VAL A 403 14.90 46.79 24.94
CA VAL A 403 15.81 46.13 25.90
C VAL A 403 15.15 44.87 26.40
N ARG A 404 15.82 43.73 26.20
CA ARG A 404 15.36 42.43 26.70
C ARG A 404 15.19 42.47 28.23
N GLY A 405 14.05 42.00 28.73
CA GLY A 405 13.70 41.94 30.15
C GLY A 405 12.99 43.20 30.67
N GLN A 406 12.94 44.29 29.91
CA GLN A 406 12.20 45.49 30.30
C GLN A 406 10.70 45.35 30.03
N SER A 407 9.91 46.04 30.85
CA SER A 407 8.45 46.10 30.71
C SER A 407 8.04 47.30 29.87
N TYR A 408 7.13 47.08 28.93
CA TYR A 408 6.60 48.05 28.00
C TYR A 408 5.07 48.07 28.09
N ARG A 409 4.48 49.26 27.97
CA ARG A 409 3.03 49.42 27.95
C ARG A 409 2.49 48.90 26.62
N GLY A 410 1.48 48.04 26.66
CA GLY A 410 0.81 47.52 25.48
C GLY A 410 0.25 48.63 24.58
N SER A 411 -0.17 49.76 25.17
CA SER A 411 -0.62 50.96 24.44
C SER A 411 0.44 51.59 23.53
N ARG A 412 1.72 51.20 23.66
CA ARG A 412 2.85 51.63 22.82
C ARG A 412 3.42 50.49 21.97
N LEU A 413 2.71 49.37 21.90
CA LEU A 413 3.03 48.22 21.07
C LEU A 413 1.95 48.03 20.01
N GLY A 414 2.37 48.00 18.74
CA GLY A 414 1.51 47.69 17.60
C GLY A 414 1.78 46.29 17.06
N PRO A 415 0.76 45.55 16.58
CA PRO A 415 0.97 44.29 15.87
C PRO A 415 1.90 44.40 14.66
N VAL A 416 2.62 43.32 14.36
CA VAL A 416 3.57 43.23 13.25
C VAL A 416 3.21 42.10 12.29
N GLY A 417 3.08 42.43 11.01
CA GLY A 417 3.09 41.46 9.91
C GLY A 417 4.47 41.38 9.26
N ILE A 418 4.85 40.20 8.79
CA ILE A 418 6.10 39.97 8.05
C ILE A 418 5.76 39.25 6.75
N SER A 419 6.15 39.83 5.60
CA SER A 419 6.03 39.17 4.31
C SER A 419 7.40 39.00 3.64
N VAL A 420 7.51 37.95 2.83
CA VAL A 420 8.61 37.73 1.91
C VAL A 420 8.03 37.29 0.56
N PRO A 421 8.54 37.78 -0.57
CA PRO A 421 8.20 37.22 -1.89
C PRO A 421 8.49 35.72 -1.91
N SER A 422 7.67 34.89 -2.57
CA SER A 422 7.88 33.43 -2.63
C SER A 422 8.10 32.91 -4.06
N THR A 423 8.99 31.91 -4.20
CA THR A 423 9.12 31.09 -5.42
C THR A 423 8.91 29.61 -5.06
N PRO A 424 8.20 28.84 -5.91
CA PRO A 424 7.88 27.44 -5.61
C PRO A 424 9.06 26.48 -5.81
N THR A 425 10.23 26.96 -6.25
CA THR A 425 11.40 26.11 -6.54
C THR A 425 12.69 26.68 -5.98
N GLY A 426 13.54 25.79 -5.47
CA GLY A 426 14.88 26.11 -4.97
C GLY A 426 14.92 26.86 -3.64
N THR A 427 16.14 27.18 -3.20
CA THR A 427 16.40 28.09 -2.07
C THR A 427 16.67 29.48 -2.63
N TYR A 428 15.99 30.51 -2.11
CA TYR A 428 16.16 31.90 -2.55
C TYR A 428 16.38 32.84 -1.37
N ILE A 429 17.12 33.90 -1.63
CA ILE A 429 17.33 34.99 -0.67
C ILE A 429 16.27 36.05 -0.96
N ALA A 430 15.55 36.48 0.07
CA ALA A 430 14.56 37.56 -0.02
C ALA A 430 14.69 38.50 1.17
N SER A 431 14.46 39.79 0.92
CA SER A 431 14.39 40.80 1.98
C SER A 431 12.98 40.80 2.58
N PRO A 432 12.82 40.62 3.90
CA PRO A 432 11.51 40.68 4.55
C PRO A 432 10.97 42.11 4.55
N GLN A 433 9.66 42.23 4.36
CA GLN A 433 8.91 43.47 4.55
C GLN A 433 8.12 43.38 5.85
N PHE A 434 8.27 44.37 6.71
CA PHE A 434 7.53 44.49 7.96
C PHE A 434 6.36 45.46 7.77
N PHE A 435 5.16 45.03 8.18
CA PHE A 435 3.96 45.85 8.27
C PHE A 435 3.70 46.11 9.75
N ILE A 436 3.75 47.37 10.16
CA ILE A 436 3.62 47.76 11.55
C ILE A 436 2.35 48.59 11.69
N THR A 437 1.39 48.12 12.47
CA THR A 437 0.18 48.88 12.78
C THR A 437 0.51 49.98 13.78
N GLY A 438 0.17 51.22 13.47
CA GLY A 438 0.40 52.35 14.38
C GLY A 438 -0.41 52.19 15.68
N CYS A 439 0.18 52.56 16.82
CA CYS A 439 -0.50 52.42 18.13
C CYS A 439 -1.81 53.22 18.23
N SER A 440 -2.02 54.23 17.37
CA SER A 440 -3.27 54.99 17.26
C SER A 440 -4.40 54.24 16.55
N GLU A 441 -4.07 53.25 15.71
CA GLU A 441 -5.04 52.42 14.99
C GLU A 441 -5.45 51.19 15.82
N HIS A 442 -4.46 50.46 16.34
CA HIS A 442 -4.66 49.40 17.33
C HIS A 442 -3.44 49.27 18.22
N SER A 443 -3.67 49.08 19.52
CA SER A 443 -2.61 48.86 20.49
C SER A 443 -2.92 47.67 21.38
N LEU A 444 -1.88 47.02 21.86
CA LEU A 444 -2.02 45.81 22.65
C LEU A 444 -2.53 46.11 24.07
N PRO A 445 -3.34 45.23 24.67
CA PRO A 445 -3.84 45.44 26.03
C PRO A 445 -2.77 45.14 27.09
N GLY A 446 -2.75 45.93 28.17
CA GLY A 446 -1.99 45.61 29.38
C GLY A 446 -0.49 45.95 29.29
N SER A 447 0.35 45.10 29.90
CA SER A 447 1.82 45.29 29.94
C SER A 447 2.55 44.05 29.42
N TYR A 448 3.73 44.29 28.84
CA TYR A 448 4.50 43.26 28.15
C TYR A 448 5.97 43.31 28.55
N CYS A 449 6.59 42.16 28.74
CA CYS A 449 8.03 42.03 28.92
C CYS A 449 8.69 41.69 27.57
N ALA A 450 9.72 42.45 27.19
CA ALA A 450 10.47 42.19 25.96
C ALA A 450 11.36 40.94 26.13
N LEU A 451 11.25 39.98 25.21
CA LEU A 451 12.08 38.77 25.17
C LEU A 451 13.26 38.88 24.19
N SER A 452 13.25 39.91 23.35
CA SER A 452 14.32 40.28 22.41
C SER A 452 14.67 41.76 22.55
N GLY A 453 15.83 42.17 22.03
CA GLY A 453 16.28 43.57 22.03
C GLY A 453 17.78 43.69 22.23
N VAL A 454 18.34 44.85 21.89
CA VAL A 454 19.77 45.18 22.05
C VAL A 454 19.88 46.57 22.68
N PRO A 455 20.51 46.71 23.87
CA PRO A 455 20.52 47.97 24.61
C PRO A 455 21.16 49.15 23.87
N ASP A 456 22.16 48.88 23.03
CA ASP A 456 22.97 49.91 22.37
C ASP A 456 22.44 50.33 21.00
N ALA A 457 21.42 49.64 20.48
CA ALA A 457 20.79 49.97 19.21
C ALA A 457 19.60 50.92 19.42
N HIS A 458 19.46 51.93 18.57
CA HIS A 458 18.29 52.81 18.54
C HIS A 458 17.86 53.11 17.12
N VAL A 459 16.58 53.42 16.94
CA VAL A 459 16.00 53.82 15.65
C VAL A 459 15.08 55.03 15.85
N SER A 460 14.84 55.76 14.78
CA SER A 460 13.87 56.86 14.75
C SER A 460 12.45 56.42 14.31
N GLY A 461 12.18 55.11 14.36
CA GLY A 461 10.92 54.49 13.96
C GLY A 461 10.56 53.35 14.91
N ALA A 462 9.73 52.41 14.48
CA ALA A 462 9.31 51.32 15.35
C ALA A 462 10.37 50.20 15.45
N MET A 463 10.51 49.59 16.63
CA MET A 463 11.38 48.43 16.87
C MET A 463 10.55 47.15 17.05
N PRO A 464 10.52 46.25 16.05
CA PRO A 464 9.93 44.92 16.22
C PRO A 464 10.68 44.11 17.27
N GLY A 465 9.94 43.31 18.04
CA GLY A 465 10.48 42.41 19.03
C GLY A 465 9.48 41.34 19.44
N LEU A 466 9.99 40.28 20.07
CA LEU A 466 9.18 39.28 20.74
C LEU A 466 8.86 39.75 22.15
N PHE A 467 7.59 39.65 22.53
CA PHE A 467 7.09 40.05 23.84
C PHE A 467 6.25 38.93 24.46
N ILE A 468 6.20 38.90 25.79
CA ILE A 468 5.22 38.11 26.55
C ILE A 468 4.33 39.04 27.37
N ARG A 469 3.02 38.82 27.34
CA ARG A 469 2.08 39.62 28.13
C ARG A 469 2.16 39.24 29.61
N THR A 470 2.32 40.22 30.49
CA THR A 470 2.47 40.01 31.93
C THR A 470 1.26 40.43 32.76
N SER A 471 0.40 41.30 32.25
CA SER A 471 -0.81 41.80 32.91
C SER A 471 -1.84 42.28 31.91
#